data_AF-A0A1F9HM81-F1
#
_entry.id   AF-A0A1F9HM81-F1
#
_cell.length_a   1.000
_cell.length_b   1.000
_cell.length_c   1.000
_cell.angle_alpha   90.00
_cell.angle_beta   90.00
_cell.angle_gamma   90.00
#
_symmetry.space_group_name_H-M   'P 1'
#
loop_
_entity.id
_entity.type
_entity.pdbx_description
1 polymer ?
#
loop_
_entity_poly.entity_id
_entity_poly.type
_entity_poly.pdbx_seq_one_letter_code
_entity_poly.pdbx_strand_id
1 'polypeptide(L)'
;MEEQAEMIENKSGVRSQESGEKEPFYIKNPSFDNKLKLSGVSCAVCHLREGKIYGPPLRKGKGQGARGKGLGEKSQISNLKSQIKDAHDGFIEKDFFEKAEFCAACHQLDEGYELNGKVLTNTYREWKESIYSKNNITCQNCHMPGRQHLFRGIHDPEMVKRGITINAVREGSNARLVITNTGVGHFFPTYVTPAVIIKGFMLNKNDKVISRSMKKAFIGRKVNLDLSKEIFDTRIPPEKSFEFDYTVSKSYNSGKLVFEVWVYPDEFYNRFYRDLLKGKNGGFDGKEIEKAFKITEKSGYRLFREIL
;
A
#
# COMPACT_ATOMS: atom_id res chain seq x y z
N MET A 1 -29.95 12.61 3.12
CA MET A 1 -30.00 11.60 2.02
C MET A 1 -31.14 11.85 1.05
N GLU A 2 -32.15 12.67 1.38
CA GLU A 2 -33.23 13.04 0.45
C GLU A 2 -32.84 14.19 -0.52
N GLU A 3 -32.01 15.16 -0.11
CA GLU A 3 -31.60 16.27 -0.99
C GLU A 3 -30.72 15.87 -2.19
N GLN A 4 -30.06 14.71 -2.17
CA GLN A 4 -29.29 14.21 -3.33
C GLN A 4 -30.15 13.44 -4.34
N ALA A 5 -31.36 13.02 -3.97
CA ALA A 5 -32.29 12.35 -4.87
C ALA A 5 -33.06 13.35 -5.74
N GLU A 6 -33.40 14.53 -5.19
CA GLU A 6 -34.13 15.58 -5.93
C GLU A 6 -33.33 16.22 -7.07
N MET A 7 -31.99 16.19 -7.03
CA MET A 7 -31.18 16.73 -8.13
C MET A 7 -31.15 15.81 -9.38
N ILE A 8 -31.65 14.58 -9.29
CA ILE A 8 -31.66 13.62 -10.41
C ILE A 8 -33.02 13.62 -11.13
N GLU A 9 -34.12 13.93 -10.45
CA GLU A 9 -35.47 13.87 -11.06
C GLU A 9 -35.83 15.10 -11.93
N ASN A 10 -35.14 16.23 -11.78
CA ASN A 10 -35.50 17.47 -12.48
C ASN A 10 -34.73 17.75 -13.78
N LYS A 11 -34.39 16.72 -14.56
CA LYS A 11 -33.86 16.88 -15.94
C LYS A 11 -34.75 16.26 -17.03
N SER A 12 -36.04 16.12 -16.79
CA SER A 12 -37.01 15.85 -17.86
C SER A 12 -37.77 17.13 -18.25
N GLY A 13 -37.14 17.95 -19.11
CA GLY A 13 -37.89 18.85 -19.99
C GLY A 13 -37.43 20.30 -20.02
N VAL A 14 -36.52 20.65 -20.94
CA VAL A 14 -36.67 21.80 -21.86
C VAL A 14 -36.02 21.41 -23.20
N ARG A 15 -36.74 21.67 -24.29
CA ARG A 15 -36.40 21.29 -25.66
C ARG A 15 -35.51 22.35 -26.31
N SER A 16 -34.41 21.86 -26.90
CA SER A 16 -33.67 22.34 -28.09
C SER A 16 -33.33 23.84 -28.25
N GLN A 17 -32.03 24.14 -28.30
CA GLN A 17 -31.42 24.81 -29.46
C GLN A 17 -29.93 24.46 -29.57
N GLU A 18 -29.58 23.88 -30.73
CA GLU A 18 -28.27 23.82 -31.39
C GLU A 18 -26.99 23.64 -30.54
N SER A 19 -26.58 22.39 -30.35
CA SER A 19 -25.19 21.97 -30.55
C SER A 19 -25.16 20.45 -30.73
N GLY A 20 -24.43 19.98 -31.74
CA GLY A 20 -24.28 18.56 -32.05
C GLY A 20 -23.38 17.81 -31.08
N GLU A 21 -23.60 17.95 -29.77
CA GLU A 21 -22.83 17.24 -28.76
C GLU A 21 -23.39 15.83 -28.57
N LYS A 22 -22.63 14.83 -29.03
CA LYS A 22 -22.92 13.42 -28.75
C LYS A 22 -22.80 13.20 -27.25
N GLU A 23 -23.87 12.68 -26.64
CA GLU A 23 -23.88 12.13 -25.28
C GLU A 23 -22.56 11.38 -24.99
N PRO A 24 -21.85 11.70 -23.89
CA PRO A 24 -20.56 11.10 -23.60
C PRO A 24 -20.70 9.57 -23.50
N PHE A 25 -19.95 8.88 -24.36
CA PHE A 25 -19.95 7.41 -24.40
C PHE A 25 -19.21 6.85 -23.18
N TYR A 26 -19.95 6.46 -22.15
CA TYR A 26 -19.37 5.83 -20.96
C TYR A 26 -19.11 4.33 -21.21
N ILE A 27 -17.85 3.92 -21.10
CA ILE A 27 -17.47 2.51 -21.08
C ILE A 27 -17.56 2.00 -19.64
N LYS A 28 -18.26 0.87 -19.43
CA LYS A 28 -18.29 0.20 -18.13
C LYS A 28 -16.88 -0.19 -17.71
N ASN A 29 -16.37 0.40 -16.63
CA ASN A 29 -15.08 0.04 -16.04
C ASN A 29 -15.19 -1.34 -15.36
N PRO A 30 -14.55 -2.40 -15.89
CA PRO A 30 -14.64 -3.74 -15.29
C PRO A 30 -13.95 -3.84 -13.92
N SER A 31 -13.17 -2.83 -13.54
CA SER A 31 -12.53 -2.70 -12.23
C SER A 31 -13.27 -1.76 -11.28
N PHE A 32 -14.46 -1.29 -11.64
CA PHE A 32 -15.29 -0.46 -10.76
C PHE A 32 -15.86 -1.30 -9.60
N ASP A 33 -15.59 -0.86 -8.37
CA ASP A 33 -16.21 -1.38 -7.16
C ASP A 33 -16.92 -0.24 -6.42
N ASN A 34 -18.24 -0.37 -6.24
CA ASN A 34 -19.07 0.63 -5.59
C ASN A 34 -18.65 0.89 -4.13
N LYS A 35 -18.01 -0.09 -3.47
CA LYS A 35 -17.50 0.05 -2.10
C LYS A 35 -16.34 1.04 -1.99
N LEU A 36 -15.60 1.27 -3.09
CA LEU A 36 -14.45 2.18 -3.13
C LEU A 36 -14.85 3.65 -3.33
N LYS A 37 -16.12 3.97 -3.61
CA LYS A 37 -16.57 5.36 -3.75
C LYS A 37 -16.32 6.20 -2.50
N LEU A 38 -16.35 5.58 -1.33
CA LEU A 38 -16.18 6.23 -0.03
C LEU A 38 -14.78 6.06 0.57
N SER A 39 -13.81 5.48 -0.16
CA SER A 39 -12.51 5.10 0.40
C SER A 39 -11.49 6.24 0.52
N GLY A 40 -11.95 7.50 0.64
CA GLY A 40 -11.12 8.67 0.94
C GLY A 40 -10.25 9.19 -0.21
N VAL A 41 -9.52 8.32 -0.93
CA VAL A 41 -8.70 8.70 -2.09
C VAL A 41 -9.52 8.55 -3.38
N SER A 42 -10.19 9.63 -3.77
CA SER A 42 -10.98 9.70 -5.01
C SER A 42 -10.25 10.48 -6.12
N CYS A 43 -10.77 10.45 -7.35
CA CYS A 43 -10.17 11.17 -8.48
C CYS A 43 -9.97 12.66 -8.18
N ALA A 44 -10.94 13.29 -7.49
CA ALA A 44 -10.91 14.72 -7.19
C ALA A 44 -9.77 15.09 -6.22
N VAL A 45 -9.37 14.19 -5.31
CA VAL A 45 -8.27 14.42 -4.38
C VAL A 45 -6.96 14.72 -5.11
N CYS A 46 -6.73 14.03 -6.22
CA CYS A 46 -5.50 14.18 -7.02
C CYS A 46 -5.65 15.13 -8.20
N HIS A 47 -6.80 15.11 -8.87
CA HIS A 47 -6.96 15.72 -10.18
C HIS A 47 -7.74 17.03 -10.17
N LEU A 48 -8.50 17.37 -9.12
CA LEU A 48 -9.31 18.60 -9.10
C LEU A 48 -8.65 19.69 -8.25
N ARG A 49 -8.34 20.84 -8.83
CA ARG A 49 -7.87 22.03 -8.11
C ARG A 49 -8.56 23.27 -8.67
N GLU A 50 -9.16 24.07 -7.79
CA GLU A 50 -9.82 25.33 -8.17
C GLU A 50 -10.83 25.16 -9.32
N GLY A 51 -11.62 24.08 -9.27
CA GLY A 51 -12.61 23.75 -10.30
C GLY A 51 -12.03 23.24 -11.63
N LYS A 52 -10.71 23.06 -11.75
CA LYS A 52 -10.05 22.58 -12.97
C LYS A 52 -9.49 21.17 -12.78
N ILE A 53 -9.59 20.36 -13.83
CA ILE A 53 -9.04 19.00 -13.87
C ILE A 53 -7.60 19.06 -14.37
N TYR A 54 -6.67 18.46 -13.63
CA TYR A 54 -5.26 18.34 -13.97
C TYR A 54 -4.87 16.87 -14.10
N GLY A 55 -3.89 16.57 -14.94
CA GLY A 55 -3.43 15.19 -15.13
C GLY A 55 -2.03 15.07 -15.70
N PRO A 56 -1.48 13.85 -15.79
CA PRO A 56 -0.17 13.62 -16.38
C PRO A 56 -0.19 13.93 -17.89
N PRO A 57 0.95 14.31 -18.47
CA PRO A 57 1.06 14.55 -19.91
C PRO A 57 0.64 13.33 -20.72
N LEU A 58 0.24 13.50 -21.98
CA LEU A 58 -0.03 12.34 -22.83
C LEU A 58 1.22 11.47 -23.01
N ARG A 59 1.04 10.13 -23.01
CA ARG A 59 2.15 9.20 -23.28
C ARG A 59 2.70 9.46 -24.67
N LYS A 60 4.01 9.69 -24.77
CA LYS A 60 4.74 9.72 -26.04
C LYS A 60 5.09 8.27 -26.42
N GLY A 61 4.39 7.68 -27.41
CA GLY A 61 4.69 6.35 -27.94
C GLY A 61 3.46 5.54 -28.39
N LYS A 62 3.67 4.56 -29.29
CA LYS A 62 2.60 3.68 -29.81
C LYS A 62 1.96 2.87 -28.67
N GLY A 63 0.68 3.15 -28.40
CA GLY A 63 -0.32 2.19 -27.94
C GLY A 63 0.10 1.19 -26.86
N GLN A 64 0.39 1.67 -25.65
CA GLN A 64 0.29 0.84 -24.45
C GLN A 64 -0.47 1.60 -23.37
N GLY A 65 -1.65 2.11 -23.71
CA GLY A 65 -2.60 2.71 -22.78
C GLY A 65 -3.92 1.98 -22.92
N ALA A 66 -4.40 1.41 -21.82
CA ALA A 66 -5.59 0.55 -21.72
C ALA A 66 -5.47 -0.81 -22.42
N ARG A 67 -6.21 -1.79 -21.93
CA ARG A 67 -6.44 -3.09 -22.57
C ARG A 67 -7.25 -2.93 -23.87
N GLY A 68 -6.79 -2.09 -24.80
CA GLY A 68 -7.24 -2.08 -26.17
C GLY A 68 -6.36 -3.05 -26.95
N LYS A 69 -6.97 -4.08 -27.54
CA LYS A 69 -6.33 -4.91 -28.57
C LYS A 69 -5.57 -4.01 -29.53
N GLY A 70 -4.35 -4.42 -29.91
CA GLY A 70 -3.43 -3.65 -30.75
C GLY A 70 -4.14 -2.93 -31.88
N LEU A 71 -4.13 -1.61 -31.83
CA LEU A 71 -4.55 -0.77 -32.94
C LEU A 71 -3.33 -0.55 -33.82
N GLY A 72 -3.43 -1.13 -35.01
CA GLY A 72 -2.43 -1.06 -36.07
C GLY A 72 -2.12 0.37 -36.51
N GLU A 73 -0.96 0.46 -37.16
CA GLU A 73 -0.44 1.51 -38.04
C GLU A 73 -1.05 2.92 -37.98
N LYS A 74 -0.19 3.86 -37.54
CA LYS A 74 0.08 5.24 -38.00
C LYS A 74 -1.07 6.23 -38.32
N SER A 75 -2.32 5.84 -38.56
CA SER A 75 -3.44 6.74 -38.91
C SER A 75 -4.33 7.17 -37.73
N GLN A 76 -4.17 6.57 -36.55
CA GLN A 76 -5.06 6.85 -35.39
C GLN A 76 -4.51 7.85 -34.35
N ILE A 77 -3.30 8.37 -34.53
CA ILE A 77 -2.67 9.27 -33.54
C ILE A 77 -3.39 10.65 -33.46
N SER A 78 -3.98 11.13 -34.56
CA SER A 78 -4.73 12.39 -34.58
C SER A 78 -6.07 12.27 -33.86
N ASN A 79 -6.83 11.20 -34.09
CA ASN A 79 -8.13 10.96 -33.44
C ASN A 79 -8.01 10.59 -31.96
N LEU A 80 -6.89 10.00 -31.52
CA LEU A 80 -6.67 9.70 -30.10
C LEU A 80 -6.42 10.99 -29.29
N LYS A 81 -5.76 11.99 -29.88
CA LYS A 81 -5.56 13.29 -29.22
C LYS A 81 -6.84 14.08 -29.06
N SER A 82 -7.79 14.00 -30.01
CA SER A 82 -9.10 14.64 -29.85
C SER A 82 -9.92 13.92 -28.78
N GLN A 83 -10.04 12.59 -28.85
CA GLN A 83 -10.81 11.80 -27.87
C GLN A 83 -10.30 11.90 -26.42
N ILE A 84 -8.99 12.09 -26.22
CA ILE A 84 -8.43 12.29 -24.88
C ILE A 84 -8.56 13.74 -24.40
N LYS A 85 -8.54 14.72 -25.32
CA LYS A 85 -8.92 16.11 -24.98
C LYS A 85 -10.40 16.22 -24.60
N ASP A 86 -11.25 15.33 -25.11
CA ASP A 86 -12.67 15.29 -24.78
C ASP A 86 -12.94 14.49 -23.48
N ALA A 87 -11.92 13.83 -22.90
CA ALA A 87 -12.07 13.13 -21.63
C ALA A 87 -12.30 14.14 -20.50
N HIS A 88 -13.42 13.98 -19.79
CA HIS A 88 -13.83 14.88 -18.70
C HIS A 88 -13.99 16.35 -19.11
N ASP A 89 -14.37 16.65 -20.37
CA ASP A 89 -14.45 18.02 -20.89
C ASP A 89 -13.09 18.76 -20.87
N GLY A 90 -12.01 18.00 -21.00
CA GLY A 90 -10.64 18.50 -21.01
C GLY A 90 -9.95 18.47 -19.66
N PHE A 91 -8.61 18.47 -19.72
CA PHE A 91 -7.76 18.56 -18.54
C PHE A 91 -6.47 19.30 -18.84
N ILE A 92 -5.84 19.83 -17.80
CA ILE A 92 -4.58 20.57 -17.87
C ILE A 92 -3.43 19.61 -17.57
N GLU A 93 -2.58 19.37 -18.56
CA GLU A 93 -1.39 18.53 -18.42
C GLU A 93 -0.36 19.18 -17.48
N LYS A 94 0.18 18.39 -16.55
CA LYS A 94 1.29 18.77 -15.67
C LYS A 94 2.25 17.61 -15.48
N ASP A 95 3.52 17.81 -15.82
CA ASP A 95 4.60 16.83 -15.63
C ASP A 95 4.75 16.40 -14.16
N PHE A 96 4.28 17.22 -13.22
CA PHE A 96 4.34 16.95 -11.78
C PHE A 96 3.66 15.63 -11.39
N PHE A 97 2.64 15.16 -12.12
CA PHE A 97 1.98 13.87 -11.87
C PHE A 97 2.91 12.65 -12.07
N GLU A 98 4.06 12.82 -12.74
CA GLU A 98 5.04 11.75 -12.95
C GLU A 98 6.20 11.81 -11.94
N LYS A 99 6.21 12.81 -11.05
CA LYS A 99 7.27 13.05 -10.06
C LYS A 99 6.90 12.50 -8.69
N ALA A 100 7.87 11.98 -7.94
CA ALA A 100 7.62 11.43 -6.60
C ALA A 100 7.15 12.51 -5.60
N GLU A 101 7.53 13.76 -5.82
CA GLU A 101 7.10 14.95 -5.07
C GLU A 101 5.58 15.10 -5.04
N PHE A 102 4.87 14.62 -6.07
CA PHE A 102 3.41 14.62 -6.07
C PHE A 102 2.86 13.81 -4.88
N CYS A 103 3.49 12.67 -4.58
CA CYS A 103 3.10 11.82 -3.47
C CYS A 103 3.57 12.38 -2.11
N ALA A 104 4.62 13.22 -2.10
CA ALA A 104 5.18 13.80 -0.89
C ALA A 104 4.17 14.66 -0.12
N ALA A 105 3.21 15.30 -0.81
CA ALA A 105 2.18 16.13 -0.18
C ALA A 105 1.33 15.40 0.88
N CYS A 106 1.30 14.06 0.86
CA CYS A 106 0.62 13.25 1.89
C CYS A 106 1.54 12.19 2.52
N HIS A 107 2.51 11.67 1.76
CA HIS A 107 3.44 10.64 2.24
C HIS A 107 4.72 11.21 2.87
N GLN A 108 4.79 12.54 3.03
CA GLN A 108 5.73 13.25 3.88
C GLN A 108 4.95 14.27 4.71
N LEU A 109 5.30 14.38 5.98
CA LEU A 109 4.97 15.56 6.77
C LEU A 109 6.24 16.37 6.99
N ASP A 110 6.14 17.69 6.84
CA ASP A 110 7.26 18.59 7.13
C ASP A 110 7.39 18.85 8.64
N GLU A 111 6.27 18.73 9.36
CA GLU A 111 6.14 18.97 10.80
C GLU A 111 5.05 18.07 11.40
N GLY A 112 5.08 17.85 12.72
CA GLY A 112 4.15 16.99 13.44
C GLY A 112 4.82 16.18 14.55
N TYR A 113 4.23 15.05 14.93
CA TYR A 113 4.83 14.15 15.90
C TYR A 113 6.19 13.64 15.38
N GLU A 114 7.25 14.02 16.09
CA GLU A 114 8.61 13.61 15.82
C GLU A 114 9.10 12.72 16.96
N LEU A 115 9.68 11.57 16.58
CA LEU A 115 10.30 10.66 17.53
C LEU A 115 11.68 10.29 17.01
N ASN A 116 12.70 10.49 17.85
CA ASN A 116 14.10 10.19 17.53
C ASN A 116 14.56 10.84 16.20
N GLY A 117 14.25 12.12 15.98
CA GLY A 117 14.69 12.87 14.78
C GLY A 117 13.88 12.60 13.51
N LYS A 118 12.77 11.85 13.60
CA LYS A 118 11.97 11.40 12.45
C LYS A 118 10.49 11.65 12.70
N VAL A 119 9.86 12.40 11.80
CA VAL A 119 8.39 12.50 11.76
C VAL A 119 7.74 11.13 11.53
N LEU A 120 6.48 10.96 11.94
CA LEU A 120 5.78 9.68 11.79
C LEU A 120 5.51 9.30 10.32
N THR A 121 5.29 10.30 9.47
CA THR A 121 5.09 10.15 8.02
C THR A 121 6.31 10.69 7.28
N ASN A 122 7.29 9.82 7.03
CA ASN A 122 8.61 10.18 6.51
C ASN A 122 8.99 9.45 5.21
N THR A 123 8.00 8.88 4.51
CA THR A 123 8.22 7.95 3.40
C THR A 123 8.93 8.59 2.22
N TYR A 124 8.60 9.84 1.90
CA TYR A 124 9.26 10.54 0.79
C TYR A 124 10.74 10.79 1.09
N ARG A 125 11.09 11.20 2.31
CA ARG A 125 12.48 11.40 2.71
C ARG A 125 13.27 10.08 2.65
N GLU A 126 12.68 9.00 3.17
CA GLU A 126 13.24 7.64 3.07
C GLU A 126 13.49 7.24 1.62
N TRP A 127 12.57 7.55 0.71
CA TRP A 127 12.75 7.34 -0.73
C TRP A 127 13.84 8.22 -1.32
N LYS A 128 13.84 9.51 -1.00
CA LYS A 128 14.76 10.51 -1.54
C LYS A 128 16.22 10.20 -1.21
N GLU A 129 16.47 9.61 -0.05
CA GLU A 129 17.80 9.20 0.41
C GLU A 129 18.27 7.87 -0.22
N SER A 130 17.37 7.11 -0.84
CA SER A 130 17.65 5.79 -1.42
C SER A 130 18.28 5.82 -2.82
N ILE A 131 18.75 4.66 -3.29
CA ILE A 131 19.18 4.47 -4.68
C ILE A 131 18.04 4.66 -5.70
N TYR A 132 16.78 4.50 -5.29
CA TYR A 132 15.63 4.61 -6.19
C TYR A 132 15.40 6.05 -6.63
N SER A 133 15.57 7.01 -5.72
CA SER A 133 15.52 8.43 -6.07
C SER A 133 16.66 8.81 -7.02
N LYS A 134 17.88 8.33 -6.73
CA LYS A 134 19.06 8.56 -7.58
C LYS A 134 18.89 8.01 -9.00
N ASN A 135 18.17 6.90 -9.15
CA ASN A 135 17.87 6.26 -10.43
C ASN A 135 16.53 6.71 -11.03
N ASN A 136 15.89 7.75 -10.48
CA ASN A 136 14.61 8.29 -10.94
C ASN A 136 13.47 7.26 -11.01
N ILE A 137 13.47 6.27 -10.11
CA ILE A 137 12.38 5.32 -9.92
C ILE A 137 11.41 5.94 -8.92
N THR A 138 10.33 6.52 -9.41
CA THR A 138 9.33 7.24 -8.64
C THR A 138 8.28 6.30 -8.03
N CYS A 139 7.52 6.83 -7.06
CA CYS A 139 6.40 6.13 -6.43
C CYS A 139 5.44 5.52 -7.45
N GLN A 140 5.18 6.26 -8.53
CA GLN A 140 4.27 5.89 -9.62
C GLN A 140 4.77 4.66 -10.40
N ASN A 141 6.08 4.47 -10.55
CA ASN A 141 6.60 3.32 -11.29
C ASN A 141 6.18 1.98 -10.65
N CYS A 142 6.10 1.92 -9.32
CA CYS A 142 5.74 0.72 -8.58
C CYS A 142 4.26 0.68 -8.14
N HIS A 143 3.73 1.80 -7.64
CA HIS A 143 2.37 1.87 -7.08
C HIS A 143 1.30 2.23 -8.12
N MET A 144 1.69 2.80 -9.25
CA MET A 144 0.80 3.13 -10.37
C MET A 144 1.31 2.58 -11.71
N PRO A 145 1.63 1.27 -11.79
CA PRO A 145 2.26 0.70 -12.98
C PRO A 145 1.35 0.89 -14.19
N GLY A 146 1.91 1.42 -15.27
CA GLY A 146 1.12 1.76 -16.44
C GLY A 146 0.01 2.78 -16.16
N ARG A 147 0.22 3.74 -15.23
CA ARG A 147 -0.76 4.76 -14.80
C ARG A 147 -2.07 4.19 -14.28
N GLN A 148 -2.04 2.95 -13.79
CA GLN A 148 -3.19 2.35 -13.13
C GLN A 148 -3.25 2.81 -11.68
N HIS A 149 -4.42 3.22 -11.20
CA HIS A 149 -4.65 3.68 -9.83
C HIS A 149 -4.77 2.49 -8.85
N LEU A 150 -3.81 1.56 -8.89
CA LEU A 150 -3.84 0.34 -8.08
C LEU A 150 -3.42 0.58 -6.64
N PHE A 151 -2.41 1.43 -6.42
CA PHE A 151 -1.89 1.82 -5.10
C PHE A 151 -1.62 0.64 -4.15
N ARG A 152 -1.21 -0.50 -4.71
CA ARG A 152 -0.90 -1.70 -3.91
C ARG A 152 0.21 -1.40 -2.93
N GLY A 153 0.04 -1.80 -1.68
CA GLY A 153 1.01 -1.58 -0.61
C GLY A 153 1.12 -2.79 0.29
N ILE A 154 1.31 -2.54 1.58
CA ILE A 154 1.54 -3.59 2.60
C ILE A 154 0.34 -4.54 2.77
N HIS A 155 -0.89 -4.14 2.40
CA HIS A 155 -2.08 -5.01 2.41
C HIS A 155 -2.14 -6.01 1.24
N ASP A 156 -1.27 -5.88 0.22
CA ASP A 156 -1.24 -6.79 -0.94
C ASP A 156 -0.05 -7.76 -0.81
N PRO A 157 -0.28 -9.07 -0.56
CA PRO A 157 0.81 -10.03 -0.34
C PRO A 157 1.78 -10.13 -1.52
N GLU A 158 1.28 -10.03 -2.75
CA GLU A 158 2.12 -10.15 -3.95
C GLU A 158 2.98 -8.90 -4.16
N MET A 159 2.49 -7.72 -3.77
CA MET A 159 3.30 -6.50 -3.70
C MET A 159 4.45 -6.65 -2.71
N VAL A 160 4.17 -7.19 -1.52
CA VAL A 160 5.22 -7.41 -0.51
C VAL A 160 6.24 -8.43 -0.98
N LYS A 161 5.81 -9.57 -1.56
CA LYS A 161 6.74 -10.58 -2.11
C LYS A 161 7.64 -10.03 -3.21
N ARG A 162 7.15 -9.10 -4.04
CA ARG A 162 7.99 -8.45 -5.06
C ARG A 162 8.98 -7.45 -4.47
N GLY A 163 8.68 -6.88 -3.30
CA GLY A 163 9.51 -5.87 -2.65
C GLY A 163 10.66 -6.42 -1.82
N ILE A 164 10.62 -7.69 -1.42
CA ILE A 164 11.63 -8.28 -0.55
C ILE A 164 12.06 -9.66 -1.04
N THR A 165 13.27 -10.05 -0.65
CA THR A 165 13.77 -11.42 -0.81
C THR A 165 13.90 -12.06 0.56
N ILE A 166 13.48 -13.33 0.67
CA ILE A 166 13.57 -14.11 1.90
C ILE A 166 14.38 -15.36 1.57
N ASN A 167 15.45 -15.58 2.33
CA ASN A 167 16.27 -16.78 2.23
C ASN A 167 16.35 -17.42 3.62
N ALA A 168 16.11 -18.73 3.71
CA ALA A 168 16.36 -19.47 4.93
C ALA A 168 17.38 -20.57 4.67
N VAL A 169 18.32 -20.72 5.60
CA VAL A 169 19.39 -21.71 5.52
C VAL A 169 19.50 -22.41 6.86
N ARG A 170 19.86 -23.70 6.82
CA ARG A 170 20.13 -24.50 8.01
C ARG A 170 21.43 -25.27 7.83
N GLU A 171 22.30 -25.13 8.82
CA GLU A 171 23.60 -25.78 8.92
C GLU A 171 23.68 -26.50 10.27
N GLY A 172 23.38 -27.80 10.25
CA GLY A 172 23.31 -28.62 11.46
C GLY A 172 22.26 -28.11 12.46
N SER A 173 22.72 -27.65 13.63
CA SER A 173 21.88 -27.09 14.69
C SER A 173 21.60 -25.60 14.53
N ASN A 174 22.32 -24.88 13.68
CA ASN A 174 22.10 -23.46 13.46
C ASN A 174 21.28 -23.25 12.19
N ALA A 175 20.39 -22.28 12.23
CA ALA A 175 19.62 -21.87 11.09
C ALA A 175 19.46 -20.36 11.10
N ARG A 176 19.31 -19.77 9.92
CA ARG A 176 19.13 -18.34 9.75
C ARG A 176 18.04 -18.09 8.72
N LEU A 177 17.18 -17.13 9.00
CA LEU A 177 16.31 -16.52 8.01
C LEU A 177 16.76 -15.07 7.77
N VAL A 178 17.02 -14.72 6.51
CA VAL A 178 17.42 -13.38 6.09
C VAL A 178 16.30 -12.78 5.24
N ILE A 179 15.84 -11.59 5.61
CA ILE A 179 14.91 -10.79 4.81
C ILE A 179 15.67 -9.58 4.29
N THR A 180 15.73 -9.41 2.98
CA THR A 180 16.39 -8.27 2.34
C THR A 180 15.36 -7.39 1.65
N ASN A 181 15.44 -6.08 1.87
CA ASN A 181 14.66 -5.10 1.11
C ASN A 181 15.29 -4.91 -0.28
N THR A 182 14.87 -5.72 -1.24
CA THR A 182 15.45 -5.78 -2.59
C THR A 182 14.67 -4.95 -3.62
N GLY A 183 13.45 -4.53 -3.30
CA GLY A 183 12.51 -3.93 -4.23
C GLY A 183 11.75 -2.71 -3.72
N VAL A 184 11.96 -2.28 -2.46
CA VAL A 184 11.25 -1.13 -1.86
C VAL A 184 12.19 0.06 -1.74
N GLY A 185 11.82 1.16 -2.39
CA GLY A 185 12.63 2.38 -2.40
C GLY A 185 12.62 3.19 -1.10
N HIS A 186 11.83 2.80 -0.11
CA HIS A 186 11.80 3.37 1.23
C HIS A 186 12.01 2.25 2.26
N PHE A 187 11.93 2.57 3.55
CA PHE A 187 12.09 1.54 4.59
C PHE A 187 10.98 0.50 4.50
N PHE A 188 11.29 -0.78 4.74
CA PHE A 188 10.33 -1.87 4.74
C PHE A 188 10.03 -2.37 6.18
N PRO A 189 8.76 -2.41 6.60
CA PRO A 189 7.66 -1.60 6.06
C PRO A 189 7.82 -0.13 6.52
N THR A 190 7.35 0.86 5.74
CA THR A 190 7.38 2.27 6.19
C THR A 190 6.20 2.55 7.13
N TYR A 191 6.17 3.74 7.76
CA TYR A 191 5.28 4.13 8.86
C TYR A 191 5.48 3.38 10.18
N VAL A 192 4.70 3.78 11.18
CA VAL A 192 4.54 3.08 12.47
C VAL A 192 3.40 2.06 12.49
N THR A 193 2.56 2.08 11.45
CA THR A 193 1.33 1.29 11.40
C THR A 193 1.56 -0.21 11.19
N PRO A 194 2.34 -0.64 10.18
CA PRO A 194 2.53 -2.07 9.92
C PRO A 194 3.65 -2.68 10.77
N ALA A 195 3.56 -3.99 10.98
CA ALA A 195 4.64 -4.80 11.54
C ALA A 195 4.80 -6.11 10.79
N VAL A 196 6.03 -6.59 10.67
CA VAL A 196 6.36 -7.93 10.16
C VAL A 196 6.91 -8.77 11.31
N ILE A 197 6.34 -9.96 11.52
CA ILE A 197 6.71 -10.87 12.60
C ILE A 197 7.31 -12.13 11.98
N ILE A 198 8.56 -12.38 12.33
CA ILE A 198 9.27 -13.63 12.02
C ILE A 198 9.02 -14.61 13.17
N LYS A 199 8.72 -15.87 12.85
CA LYS A 199 8.60 -16.95 13.82
C LYS A 199 9.51 -18.10 13.40
N GLY A 200 10.35 -18.57 14.32
CA GLY A 200 11.09 -19.83 14.18
C GLY A 200 10.64 -20.81 15.24
N PHE A 201 10.28 -22.04 14.86
CA PHE A 201 9.83 -23.07 15.80
C PHE A 201 10.01 -24.48 15.23
N MET A 202 10.04 -25.47 16.11
CA MET A 202 10.15 -26.89 15.77
C MET A 202 8.76 -27.55 15.71
N LEU A 203 8.57 -28.45 14.75
CA LEU A 203 7.49 -29.42 14.72
C LEU A 203 7.97 -30.77 15.28
N ASN A 204 7.11 -31.45 16.03
CA ASN A 204 7.37 -32.83 16.45
C ASN A 204 7.07 -33.83 15.30
N LYS A 205 7.26 -35.13 15.57
CA LYS A 205 7.03 -36.21 14.58
C LYS A 205 5.58 -36.27 14.05
N ASN A 206 4.63 -35.70 14.78
CA ASN A 206 3.21 -35.64 14.40
C ASN A 206 2.85 -34.28 13.78
N ASP A 207 3.84 -33.54 13.29
CA ASP A 207 3.72 -32.20 12.72
C ASP A 207 3.02 -31.17 13.64
N LYS A 208 3.06 -31.39 14.96
CA LYS A 208 2.55 -30.43 15.96
C LYS A 208 3.66 -29.50 16.42
N VAL A 209 3.33 -28.21 16.57
CA VAL A 209 4.23 -27.18 17.07
C VAL A 209 4.69 -27.51 18.49
N ILE A 210 6.00 -27.49 18.71
CA ILE A 210 6.60 -27.56 20.03
C ILE A 210 6.67 -26.13 20.58
N SER A 211 5.66 -25.70 21.33
CA SER A 211 5.51 -24.28 21.75
C SER A 211 6.74 -23.69 22.42
N ARG A 212 7.45 -24.45 23.26
CA ARG A 212 8.68 -24.03 23.94
C ARG A 212 9.89 -23.79 23.02
N SER A 213 9.79 -24.18 21.75
CA SER A 213 10.82 -23.92 20.74
C SER A 213 10.59 -22.60 19.99
N MET A 214 9.44 -21.94 20.19
CA MET A 214 9.08 -20.75 19.42
C MET A 214 9.92 -19.53 19.82
N LYS A 215 10.59 -18.96 18.83
CA LYS A 215 11.25 -17.65 18.90
C LYS A 215 10.58 -16.69 17.91
N LYS A 216 10.55 -15.41 18.25
CA LYS A 216 9.97 -14.36 17.40
C LYS A 216 10.91 -13.17 17.27
N ALA A 217 10.87 -12.51 16.12
CA ALA A 217 11.47 -11.20 15.91
C ALA A 217 10.49 -10.29 15.19
N PHE A 218 10.69 -8.98 15.34
CA PHE A 218 9.81 -7.95 14.82
C PHE A 218 10.61 -7.02 13.91
N ILE A 219 10.07 -6.75 12.73
CA ILE A 219 10.53 -5.74 11.78
C ILE A 219 9.42 -4.69 11.70
N GLY A 220 9.74 -3.46 12.11
CA GLY A 220 8.78 -2.35 12.12
C GLY A 220 9.26 -1.21 13.00
N ARG A 221 8.54 -0.08 12.97
CA ARG A 221 8.76 1.05 13.86
C ARG A 221 7.70 1.06 14.93
N LYS A 222 8.07 0.69 16.15
CA LYS A 222 7.14 0.51 17.24
C LYS A 222 7.13 1.73 18.14
N VAL A 223 5.93 2.27 18.35
CA VAL A 223 5.68 3.39 19.26
C VAL A 223 4.60 3.01 20.28
N ASN A 224 4.48 3.77 21.37
CA ASN A 224 3.33 3.72 22.26
C ASN A 224 2.08 4.33 21.61
N LEU A 225 0.90 4.04 22.16
CA LEU A 225 -0.38 4.41 21.53
C LEU A 225 -0.67 5.91 21.56
N ASP A 226 -0.11 6.62 22.53
CA ASP A 226 -0.12 8.08 22.66
C ASP A 226 1.01 8.76 21.86
N LEU A 227 1.80 7.99 21.11
CA LEU A 227 2.85 8.47 20.20
C LEU A 227 3.98 9.28 20.89
N SER A 228 4.11 9.20 22.21
CA SER A 228 5.12 9.96 22.98
C SER A 228 6.52 9.34 22.98
N LYS A 229 6.66 8.07 22.59
CA LYS A 229 7.94 7.35 22.62
C LYS A 229 8.05 6.26 21.54
N GLU A 230 9.18 6.26 20.84
CA GLU A 230 9.64 5.13 20.03
C GLU A 230 10.23 4.05 20.95
N ILE A 231 9.68 2.85 20.86
CA ILE A 231 10.13 1.66 21.60
C ILE A 231 11.29 1.00 20.85
N PHE A 232 11.17 0.86 19.54
CA PHE A 232 12.23 0.40 18.64
C PHE A 232 11.93 0.78 17.19
N ASP A 233 12.96 0.76 16.34
CA ASP A 233 12.84 0.84 14.89
C ASP A 233 13.77 -0.19 14.26
N THR A 234 13.19 -1.29 13.77
CA THR A 234 13.90 -2.41 13.12
C THR A 234 13.48 -2.55 11.66
N ARG A 235 12.86 -1.52 11.08
CA ARG A 235 12.51 -1.47 9.67
C ARG A 235 13.78 -1.62 8.82
N ILE A 236 13.64 -2.21 7.65
CA ILE A 236 14.77 -2.54 6.77
C ILE A 236 14.95 -1.40 5.75
N PRO A 237 16.04 -0.62 5.79
CA PRO A 237 16.33 0.36 4.75
C PRO A 237 16.45 -0.28 3.36
N PRO A 238 16.30 0.47 2.26
CA PRO A 238 16.57 -0.03 0.92
C PRO A 238 17.94 -0.73 0.82
N GLU A 239 17.97 -1.89 0.16
CA GLU A 239 19.17 -2.72 -0.07
C GLU A 239 19.82 -3.30 1.20
N LYS A 240 19.16 -3.21 2.35
CA LYS A 240 19.63 -3.79 3.62
C LYS A 240 18.85 -5.06 3.97
N SER A 241 19.36 -5.76 4.98
CA SER A 241 18.83 -7.03 5.44
C SER A 241 18.53 -7.02 6.93
N PHE A 242 17.54 -7.82 7.32
CA PHE A 242 17.30 -8.25 8.69
C PHE A 242 17.61 -9.74 8.79
N GLU A 243 18.39 -10.12 9.81
CA GLU A 243 18.79 -11.50 10.05
C GLU A 243 18.13 -12.04 11.32
N PHE A 244 17.57 -13.25 11.23
CA PHE A 244 16.97 -13.96 12.34
C PHE A 244 17.68 -15.30 12.54
N ASP A 245 18.54 -15.36 13.55
CA ASP A 245 19.25 -16.57 13.94
C ASP A 245 18.41 -17.48 14.85
N TYR A 246 18.51 -18.78 14.59
CA TYR A 246 17.82 -19.80 15.35
C TYR A 246 18.72 -21.02 15.59
N THR A 247 19.07 -21.27 16.85
CA THR A 247 19.74 -22.50 17.28
C THR A 247 18.72 -23.55 17.72
N VAL A 248 18.70 -24.69 17.04
CA VAL A 248 17.92 -25.88 17.37
C VAL A 248 18.51 -26.54 18.62
N SER A 249 17.70 -26.67 19.67
CA SER A 249 18.10 -27.42 20.86
C SER A 249 18.16 -28.92 20.56
N LYS A 250 19.15 -29.61 21.15
CA LYS A 250 19.31 -31.08 21.06
C LYS A 250 18.02 -31.83 21.43
N SER A 251 17.20 -31.29 22.33
CA SER A 251 15.90 -31.86 22.71
C SER A 251 14.88 -31.97 21.57
N TYR A 252 15.14 -31.30 20.44
CA TYR A 252 14.25 -31.26 19.26
C TYR A 252 14.94 -31.74 17.99
N ASN A 253 16.15 -32.33 18.07
CA ASN A 253 16.94 -32.66 16.87
C ASN A 253 16.22 -33.58 15.87
N SER A 254 15.24 -34.36 16.31
CA SER A 254 14.42 -35.22 15.45
C SER A 254 13.19 -34.52 14.82
N GLY A 255 12.97 -33.25 15.16
CA GLY A 255 11.88 -32.42 14.64
C GLY A 255 12.28 -31.63 13.40
N LYS A 256 11.28 -31.10 12.70
CA LYS A 256 11.46 -30.21 11.55
C LYS A 256 11.49 -28.76 12.01
N LEU A 257 12.44 -27.96 11.53
CA LEU A 257 12.46 -26.53 11.81
C LEU A 257 11.50 -25.83 10.85
N VAL A 258 10.75 -24.85 11.34
CA VAL A 258 9.85 -24.04 10.53
C VAL A 258 10.17 -22.58 10.76
N PHE A 259 10.33 -21.87 9.65
CA PHE A 259 10.26 -20.41 9.65
C PHE A 259 8.95 -19.95 9.03
N GLU A 260 8.32 -18.97 9.67
CA GLU A 260 7.18 -18.24 9.12
C GLU A 260 7.42 -16.74 9.18
N VAL A 261 7.01 -16.04 8.13
CA VAL A 261 6.97 -14.56 8.12
C VAL A 261 5.52 -14.14 7.96
N TRP A 262 5.04 -13.37 8.93
CA TRP A 262 3.70 -12.81 8.96
C TRP A 262 3.75 -11.30 8.82
N VAL A 263 2.90 -10.74 7.99
CA VAL A 263 2.74 -9.30 7.81
C VAL A 263 1.43 -8.89 8.49
N TYR A 264 1.49 -7.85 9.31
CA TYR A 264 0.34 -7.23 9.97
C TYR A 264 0.25 -5.78 9.50
N PRO A 265 -0.50 -5.51 8.43
CA PRO A 265 -0.64 -4.17 7.85
C PRO A 265 -1.14 -3.12 8.85
N ASP A 266 -2.12 -3.48 9.68
CA ASP A 266 -2.84 -2.57 10.58
C ASP A 266 -2.45 -2.75 12.06
N GLU A 267 -1.21 -3.15 12.35
CA GLU A 267 -0.79 -3.57 13.69
C GLU A 267 -0.97 -2.48 14.76
N PHE A 268 -0.58 -1.24 14.46
CA PHE A 268 -0.79 -0.10 15.37
C PHE A 268 -2.28 0.13 15.63
N TYR A 269 -3.10 0.21 14.57
CA TYR A 269 -4.53 0.44 14.68
C TYR A 269 -5.24 -0.69 15.42
N ASN A 270 -4.83 -1.95 15.20
CA ASN A 270 -5.40 -3.08 15.94
C ASN A 270 -5.20 -2.93 17.45
N ARG A 271 -3.98 -2.56 17.87
CA ARG A 271 -3.70 -2.28 19.29
C ARG A 271 -4.48 -1.09 19.80
N PHE A 272 -4.54 -0.02 19.02
CA PHE A 272 -5.26 1.19 19.38
C PHE A 272 -6.76 0.92 19.62
N TYR A 273 -7.44 0.27 18.68
CA TYR A 273 -8.85 -0.07 18.85
C TYR A 273 -9.08 -1.09 19.98
N ARG A 274 -8.17 -2.06 20.16
CA ARG A 274 -8.22 -2.98 21.29
C ARG A 274 -8.14 -2.26 22.63
N ASP A 275 -7.32 -1.21 22.72
CA ASP A 275 -7.17 -0.40 23.92
C ASP A 275 -8.42 0.45 24.18
N LEU A 276 -8.97 1.08 23.13
CA LEU A 276 -10.23 1.83 23.22
C LEU A 276 -11.39 0.96 23.73
N LEU A 277 -11.51 -0.29 23.25
CA LEU A 277 -12.55 -1.23 23.69
C LEU A 277 -12.40 -1.68 25.15
N LYS A 278 -11.19 -1.59 25.73
CA LYS A 278 -10.95 -1.90 27.15
C LYS A 278 -11.21 -0.70 28.07
N GLY A 279 -11.09 0.52 27.54
CA GLY A 279 -11.26 1.78 28.27
C GLY A 279 -12.65 2.39 28.10
N LYS A 280 -12.76 3.69 28.43
CA LYS A 280 -13.86 4.53 27.92
C LYS A 280 -13.51 4.91 26.50
N ASN A 281 -14.40 4.68 25.54
CA ASN A 281 -14.24 4.92 24.10
C ASN A 281 -13.88 6.38 23.70
N GLY A 282 -13.43 7.26 24.61
CA GLY A 282 -13.02 8.63 24.29
C GLY A 282 -14.14 9.50 23.69
N GLY A 283 -15.41 9.08 23.82
CA GLY A 283 -16.54 9.71 23.15
C GLY A 283 -16.86 9.15 21.75
N PHE A 284 -16.11 8.16 21.26
CA PHE A 284 -16.38 7.48 19.99
C PHE A 284 -17.47 6.41 20.13
N ASP A 285 -18.18 6.15 19.03
CA ASP A 285 -19.18 5.07 18.94
C ASP A 285 -18.49 3.69 19.09
N GLY A 286 -18.87 2.97 20.15
CA GLY A 286 -18.32 1.65 20.44
C GLY A 286 -18.58 0.61 19.36
N LYS A 287 -19.70 0.70 18.63
CA LYS A 287 -20.00 -0.23 17.52
C LYS A 287 -19.05 -0.03 16.35
N GLU A 288 -18.73 1.22 16.03
CA GLU A 288 -17.77 1.54 14.97
C GLU A 288 -16.34 1.17 15.37
N ILE A 289 -15.96 1.35 16.65
CA ILE A 289 -14.66 0.84 17.16
C ILE A 289 -14.60 -0.68 17.05
N GLU A 290 -15.65 -1.40 17.46
CA GLU A 290 -15.68 -2.86 17.38
C GLU A 290 -15.55 -3.35 15.93
N LYS A 291 -16.22 -2.68 14.99
CA LYS A 291 -16.11 -2.95 13.56
C LYS A 291 -14.70 -2.70 13.04
N ALA A 292 -14.08 -1.57 13.39
CA ALA A 292 -12.70 -1.24 13.01
C ALA A 292 -11.70 -2.24 13.61
N PHE A 293 -11.89 -2.64 14.87
CA PHE A 293 -11.09 -3.67 15.52
C PHE A 293 -11.17 -5.01 14.77
N LYS A 294 -12.38 -5.47 14.41
CA LYS A 294 -12.58 -6.71 13.64
C LYS A 294 -11.94 -6.67 12.25
N ILE A 295 -11.94 -5.50 11.59
CA ILE A 295 -11.28 -5.31 10.29
C ILE A 295 -9.77 -5.44 10.45
N THR A 296 -9.18 -4.68 11.38
CA THR A 296 -7.73 -4.68 11.59
C THR A 296 -7.20 -6.02 12.10
N GLU A 297 -7.99 -6.77 12.89
CA GLU A 297 -7.60 -8.10 13.38
C GLU A 297 -7.44 -9.13 12.24
N LYS A 298 -8.21 -8.97 11.16
CA LYS A 298 -8.18 -9.85 9.98
C LYS A 298 -7.19 -9.40 8.90
N SER A 299 -6.51 -8.26 9.09
CA SER A 299 -5.57 -7.71 8.10
C SER A 299 -4.30 -8.54 7.94
N GLY A 300 -3.93 -9.32 8.97
CA GLY A 300 -2.70 -10.07 9.01
C GLY A 300 -2.71 -11.28 8.07
N TYR A 301 -1.60 -11.51 7.36
CA TYR A 301 -1.45 -12.65 6.46
C TYR A 301 -0.05 -13.26 6.56
N ARG A 302 0.05 -14.55 6.24
CA ARG A 302 1.34 -15.26 6.17
C ARG A 302 1.95 -15.05 4.80
N LEU A 303 3.07 -14.35 4.76
CA LEU A 303 3.80 -14.05 3.54
C LEU A 303 4.66 -15.24 3.09
N PHE A 304 5.27 -15.92 4.06
CA PHE A 304 6.27 -16.98 3.83
C PHE A 304 6.16 -18.08 4.87
N ARG A 305 6.41 -19.31 4.43
CA ARG A 305 6.59 -20.47 5.29
C ARG A 305 7.55 -21.45 4.63
N GLU A 306 8.58 -21.85 5.34
CA GLU A 306 9.52 -22.87 4.90
C GLU A 306 9.79 -23.87 6.04
N ILE A 307 9.96 -25.13 5.66
CA ILE A 307 10.32 -26.22 6.55
C ILE A 307 11.72 -26.68 6.20
N LEU A 308 12.63 -26.66 7.17
CA LEU A 308 14.05 -27.06 7.10
C LEU A 308 14.36 -28.19 8.10
#